data_AF-A0A355YI66-F1
#
_entry.id   AF-A0A355YI66-F1
#
_cell.length_a   1.000
_cell.length_b   1.000
_cell.length_c   1.000
_cell.angle_alpha   90.00
_cell.angle_beta   90.00
_cell.angle_gamma   90.00
#
_symmetry.space_group_name_H-M   'P 1'
#
loop_
_entity.id
_entity.type
_entity.pdbx_description
1 polymer ?
#
loop_
_entity_poly.entity_id
_entity_poly.type
_entity_poly.pdbx_seq_one_letter_code
_entity_poly.pdbx_strand_id
1 'polypeptide(L)'
;ARQVGADGVAAAWLLVQHADGDADFQRQVLDGIMPLVESGEVSAHDFVLLTDRVLVNAGKPQRYGSQLAAVGGKWQPRPMEAPEQVDQRRAAVGQMPLADYLCVASRMFPAPPADADGNIR
;
A
#
# COMPACT_ATOMS: atom_id res chain seq x y z
N ALA A 1 15.12 -8.43 11.27
CA ALA A 1 16.15 -7.42 11.62
C ALA A 1 17.49 -7.99 12.13
N ARG A 2 17.51 -9.02 12.99
CA ARG A 2 18.75 -9.46 13.68
C ARG A 2 19.96 -9.80 12.77
N GLN A 3 19.73 -10.26 11.54
CA GLN A 3 20.81 -10.64 10.62
C GLN A 3 21.34 -9.49 9.77
N VAL A 4 20.51 -8.48 9.48
CA VAL A 4 20.78 -7.47 8.42
C VAL A 4 20.53 -6.02 8.86
N GLY A 5 20.08 -5.80 10.09
CA GLY A 5 19.69 -4.48 10.59
C GLY A 5 18.41 -3.93 9.97
N ALA A 6 18.08 -2.69 10.29
CA ALA A 6 16.89 -2.00 9.77
C ALA A 6 16.99 -1.74 8.27
N ASP A 7 18.16 -1.27 7.79
CA ASP A 7 18.39 -0.99 6.37
C ASP A 7 18.21 -2.24 5.50
N GLY A 8 18.70 -3.39 5.97
CA GLY A 8 18.53 -4.65 5.27
C GLY A 8 17.07 -5.12 5.23
N VAL A 9 16.30 -4.86 6.29
CA VAL A 9 14.84 -5.15 6.28
C VAL A 9 14.12 -4.22 5.30
N ALA A 10 14.44 -2.93 5.30
CA ALA A 10 13.88 -1.97 4.36
C ALA A 10 14.19 -2.33 2.90
N ALA A 11 15.44 -2.73 2.62
CA ALA A 11 15.84 -3.20 1.29
C ALA A 11 15.10 -4.49 0.88
N ALA A 12 14.98 -5.46 1.79
CA ALA A 12 14.22 -6.68 1.53
C ALA A 12 12.74 -6.40 1.28
N TRP A 13 12.14 -5.49 2.07
CA TRP A 13 10.75 -5.08 1.86
C TRP A 13 10.55 -4.43 0.49
N LEU A 14 11.46 -3.55 0.03
CA LEU A 14 11.37 -2.96 -1.31
C LEU A 14 11.35 -4.02 -2.41
N LEU A 15 12.16 -5.07 -2.28
CA LEU A 15 12.16 -6.19 -3.23
C LEU A 15 10.80 -6.91 -3.24
N VAL A 16 10.25 -7.24 -2.07
CA VAL A 16 8.93 -7.87 -1.95
C VAL A 16 7.84 -6.96 -2.52
N GLN A 17 7.88 -5.68 -2.15
CA GLN A 17 6.87 -4.70 -2.49
C GLN A 17 6.76 -4.46 -4.01
N HIS A 18 7.83 -4.69 -4.76
CA HIS A 18 7.88 -4.55 -6.23
C HIS A 18 7.93 -5.89 -6.98
N ALA A 19 7.76 -7.02 -6.29
CA ALA A 19 7.64 -8.35 -6.90
C ALA A 19 6.24 -8.59 -7.52
N ASP A 20 5.69 -7.63 -8.27
CA ASP A 20 4.33 -7.69 -8.81
C ASP A 20 4.12 -8.84 -9.82
N GLY A 21 5.20 -9.31 -10.43
CA GLY A 21 5.20 -10.50 -11.29
C GLY A 21 5.10 -11.83 -10.54
N ASP A 22 5.21 -11.82 -9.21
CA ASP A 22 5.14 -13.00 -8.34
C ASP A 22 4.19 -12.75 -7.16
N ALA A 23 2.89 -12.74 -7.48
CA ALA A 23 1.84 -12.45 -6.52
C ALA A 23 1.74 -13.52 -5.40
N ASP A 24 2.13 -14.76 -5.68
CA ASP A 24 2.13 -15.85 -4.69
C ASP A 24 3.25 -15.63 -3.67
N PHE A 25 4.44 -15.20 -4.12
CA PHE A 25 5.52 -14.79 -3.22
C PHE A 25 5.09 -13.61 -2.32
N GLN A 26 4.50 -12.55 -2.89
CA GLN A 26 4.01 -11.41 -2.11
C GLN A 26 2.99 -11.84 -1.04
N ARG A 27 2.09 -12.77 -1.38
CA ARG A 27 1.10 -13.31 -0.43
C ARG A 27 1.76 -14.14 0.67
N GLN A 28 2.71 -15.01 0.31
CA GLN A 28 3.45 -15.80 1.28
C GLN A 28 4.19 -14.92 2.29
N VAL A 29 4.80 -13.82 1.84
CA VAL A 29 5.44 -12.86 2.74
C VAL A 29 4.41 -12.17 3.63
N LEU A 30 3.27 -11.74 3.05
CA LEU A 30 2.20 -11.07 3.79
C LEU A 30 1.63 -11.94 4.92
N ASP A 31 1.45 -13.25 4.69
CA ASP A 31 0.94 -14.20 5.69
C ASP A 31 1.86 -14.30 6.93
N GLY A 32 3.16 -14.04 6.77
CA GLY A 32 4.15 -14.08 7.83
C GLY A 32 4.57 -12.71 8.40
N ILE A 33 4.05 -11.60 7.87
CA ILE A 33 4.59 -10.27 8.18
C ILE A 33 4.02 -9.67 9.48
N MET A 34 2.81 -10.08 9.91
CA MET A 34 2.13 -9.48 11.07
C MET A 34 2.96 -9.53 12.37
N PRO A 35 3.59 -10.67 12.74
CA PRO A 35 4.46 -10.70 13.93
C PRO A 35 5.65 -9.74 13.86
N LEU A 36 6.14 -9.44 12.64
CA LEU A 36 7.22 -8.48 12.42
C LEU A 36 6.74 -7.03 12.55
N VAL A 37 5.48 -6.76 12.23
CA VAL A 37 4.84 -5.47 12.48
C VAL A 37 4.65 -5.26 13.99
N GLU A 38 4.15 -6.28 14.69
CA GLU A 38 3.95 -6.25 16.14
C GLU A 38 5.26 -6.09 16.91
N SER A 39 6.36 -6.69 16.43
CA SER A 39 7.69 -6.52 17.02
C SER A 39 8.37 -5.20 16.63
N GLY A 40 7.79 -4.42 15.71
CA GLY A 40 8.36 -3.19 15.18
C GLY A 40 9.54 -3.41 14.21
N GLU A 41 9.79 -4.65 13.79
CA GLU A 41 10.82 -4.96 12.78
C GLU A 41 10.40 -4.55 11.37
N VAL A 42 9.08 -4.51 11.09
CA VAL A 42 8.49 -3.98 9.85
C VAL A 42 7.50 -2.88 10.23
N SER A 43 7.43 -1.80 9.45
CA SER A 43 6.50 -0.72 9.78
C SER A 43 5.05 -1.11 9.44
N ALA A 44 4.08 -0.56 10.19
CA ALA A 44 2.67 -0.72 9.84
C ALA A 44 2.34 -0.13 8.46
N HIS A 45 3.11 0.85 8.00
CA HIS A 45 2.97 1.45 6.68
C HIS A 45 3.34 0.43 5.57
N ASP A 46 4.46 -0.25 5.74
CA ASP A 46 4.94 -1.30 4.83
C ASP A 46 3.96 -2.46 4.70
N PHE A 47 3.33 -2.83 5.82
CA PHE A 47 2.25 -3.82 5.86
C PHE A 47 1.02 -3.37 5.07
N VAL A 48 0.58 -2.13 5.29
CA VAL A 48 -0.58 -1.56 4.60
C VAL A 48 -0.38 -1.51 3.08
N LEU A 49 0.80 -1.05 2.64
CA LEU A 49 1.14 -0.98 1.23
C LEU A 49 1.16 -2.37 0.58
N LEU A 50 1.79 -3.36 1.22
CA LEU A 50 1.85 -4.72 0.69
C LEU A 50 0.47 -5.37 0.66
N THR A 51 -0.34 -5.20 1.72
CA THR A 51 -1.70 -5.76 1.80
C THR A 51 -2.56 -5.28 0.63
N ASP A 52 -2.61 -3.96 0.42
CA ASP A 52 -3.45 -3.40 -0.63
C ASP A 52 -2.91 -3.77 -2.03
N ARG A 53 -1.58 -3.85 -2.20
CA ARG A 53 -0.98 -4.27 -3.48
C ARG A 53 -1.35 -5.70 -3.84
N VAL A 54 -1.21 -6.63 -2.89
CA VAL A 54 -1.60 -8.04 -3.08
C VAL A 54 -3.08 -8.15 -3.46
N LEU A 55 -3.96 -7.39 -2.81
CA LEU A 55 -5.40 -7.40 -3.12
C LEU A 55 -5.70 -6.84 -4.51
N VAL A 56 -5.15 -5.67 -4.83
CA VAL A 56 -5.36 -5.02 -6.13
C VAL A 56 -4.84 -5.88 -7.28
N ASN A 57 -3.64 -6.45 -7.14
CA ASN A 57 -3.07 -7.33 -8.17
C ASN A 57 -3.88 -8.62 -8.34
N ALA A 58 -4.57 -9.07 -7.28
CA ALA A 58 -5.51 -10.19 -7.33
C ALA A 58 -6.93 -9.78 -7.83
N GLY A 59 -7.13 -8.55 -8.29
CA GLY A 59 -8.43 -8.05 -8.75
C GLY A 59 -9.46 -7.85 -7.63
N LYS A 60 -9.01 -7.77 -6.37
CA LYS A 60 -9.87 -7.60 -5.19
C LYS A 60 -9.86 -6.14 -4.71
N PRO A 61 -10.94 -5.68 -4.05
CA PRO A 61 -10.92 -4.39 -3.38
C PRO A 61 -9.84 -4.34 -2.31
N GLN A 62 -9.13 -3.21 -2.21
CA GLN A 62 -8.10 -2.98 -1.20
C GLN A 62 -8.71 -2.58 0.15
N ARG A 63 -7.93 -2.65 1.24
CA ARG A 63 -8.43 -2.42 2.60
C ARG A 63 -8.16 -1.02 3.11
N TYR A 64 -6.98 -0.48 2.81
CA TYR A 64 -6.47 0.74 3.43
C TYR A 64 -6.37 1.92 2.46
N GLY A 65 -6.56 1.70 1.16
CA GLY A 65 -6.62 2.76 0.16
C GLY A 65 -5.25 3.29 -0.30
N SER A 66 -4.19 2.50 -0.13
CA SER A 66 -2.81 2.91 -0.44
C SER A 66 -2.42 2.76 -1.92
N GLN A 67 -3.10 1.90 -2.68
CA GLN A 67 -2.87 1.77 -4.12
C GLN A 67 -3.75 2.76 -4.88
N LEU A 68 -3.09 3.70 -5.54
CA LEU A 68 -3.74 4.81 -6.23
C LEU A 68 -3.73 4.58 -7.75
N ALA A 69 -4.69 5.18 -8.44
CA ALA A 69 -4.73 5.35 -9.89
C ALA A 69 -4.85 6.84 -10.20
N ALA A 70 -4.21 7.29 -11.28
CA ALA A 70 -4.41 8.64 -11.78
C ALA A 70 -5.69 8.66 -12.61
N VAL A 71 -6.66 9.47 -12.23
CA VAL A 71 -7.95 9.61 -12.92
C VAL A 71 -8.24 11.10 -13.06
N GLY A 72 -8.36 11.58 -14.29
CA GLY A 72 -8.54 13.00 -14.59
C GLY A 72 -7.39 13.87 -14.04
N GLY A 73 -6.16 13.35 -14.05
CA GLY A 73 -4.98 14.03 -13.50
C GLY A 73 -4.95 14.17 -11.97
N LYS A 74 -5.74 13.36 -11.24
CA LYS A 74 -5.74 13.33 -9.76
C LYS A 74 -5.54 11.92 -9.26
N TRP A 75 -4.86 11.77 -8.14
CA TRP A 75 -4.81 10.48 -7.45
C TRP A 75 -6.17 10.14 -6.87
N GLN A 76 -6.62 8.93 -7.16
CA GLN A 76 -7.79 8.32 -6.55
C GLN A 76 -7.42 6.92 -6.07
N PRO A 77 -7.89 6.49 -4.90
CA PRO A 77 -7.70 5.11 -4.47
C PRO A 77 -8.42 4.17 -5.45
N ARG A 78 -7.77 3.06 -5.79
CA ARG A 78 -8.43 1.93 -6.47
C ARG A 78 -9.58 1.38 -5.61
N PRO A 79 -10.53 0.60 -6.17
CA PRO A 79 -11.69 0.10 -5.44
C PRO A 79 -11.35 -0.47 -4.06
N MET A 80 -12.15 -0.12 -3.05
CA MET A 80 -11.92 -0.49 -1.65
C MET A 80 -13.09 -1.29 -1.09
N GLU A 81 -12.80 -2.23 -0.19
CA GLU A 81 -13.84 -2.85 0.64
C GLU A 81 -14.31 -1.84 1.69
N ALA A 82 -15.62 -1.72 1.88
CA ALA A 82 -16.23 -0.85 2.90
C ALA A 82 -15.49 0.50 3.07
N PRO A 83 -15.51 1.38 2.04
CA PRO A 83 -14.78 2.67 2.04
C PRO A 83 -15.07 3.54 3.26
N GLU A 84 -16.29 3.49 3.77
CA GLU A 84 -16.75 4.23 4.94
C GLU A 84 -16.05 3.82 6.24
N GLN A 85 -15.44 2.64 6.28
CA GLN A 85 -14.70 2.11 7.42
C GLN A 85 -13.17 2.22 7.26
N VAL A 86 -12.68 2.83 6.17
CA VAL A 86 -11.25 2.86 5.84
C VAL A 86 -10.43 3.55 6.94
N ASP A 87 -10.90 4.68 7.46
CA ASP A 87 -10.15 5.43 8.47
C ASP A 87 -10.13 4.72 9.82
N GLN A 88 -11.16 3.93 10.15
CA GLN A 88 -11.13 3.06 11.33
C GLN A 88 -10.03 2.00 11.19
N ARG A 89 -9.92 1.35 10.02
CA ARG A 89 -8.87 0.36 9.76
C ARG A 89 -7.49 0.99 9.79
N ARG A 90 -7.32 2.17 9.19
CA ARG A 90 -6.06 2.92 9.17
C ARG A 90 -5.63 3.33 10.59
N ALA A 91 -6.55 3.86 11.39
CA ALA A 91 -6.28 4.23 12.78
C ALA A 91 -5.87 3.02 13.63
N ALA A 92 -6.48 1.85 13.43
CA ALA A 92 -6.16 0.62 14.17
C ALA A 92 -4.70 0.15 13.98
N VAL A 93 -4.04 0.56 12.89
CA VAL A 93 -2.63 0.25 12.60
C VAL A 93 -1.73 1.50 12.61
N GLY A 94 -2.20 2.60 13.23
CA GLY A 94 -1.42 3.83 13.38
C GLY A 94 -1.15 4.60 12.08
N GLN A 95 -1.95 4.38 11.03
CA GLN A 95 -1.86 5.16 9.79
C GLN A 95 -2.73 6.42 9.86
N MET A 96 -2.27 7.49 9.20
CA MET A 96 -3.04 8.72 9.03
C MET A 96 -4.34 8.49 8.25
N PRO A 97 -5.38 9.32 8.39
CA PRO A 97 -6.60 9.24 7.58
C PRO A 97 -6.32 9.19 6.07
N LEU A 98 -7.19 8.53 5.30
CA LEU A 98 -7.02 8.38 3.86
C LEU A 98 -6.95 9.73 3.14
N ALA A 99 -7.76 10.70 3.58
CA ALA A 99 -7.74 12.05 3.01
C ALA A 99 -6.37 12.73 3.15
N ASP A 100 -5.73 12.58 4.32
CA ASP A 100 -4.40 13.15 4.56
C ASP A 100 -3.34 12.41 3.74
N TYR A 101 -3.45 11.08 3.62
CA TYR A 101 -2.57 10.29 2.76
C TYR A 101 -2.64 10.74 1.29
N LEU A 102 -3.85 10.95 0.75
CA LEU A 102 -4.05 11.46 -0.60
C LEU A 102 -3.48 12.87 -0.79
N CYS A 103 -3.60 13.73 0.24
CA CYS A 103 -3.01 15.06 0.24
C CYS A 103 -1.47 14.99 0.15
N VAL A 104 -0.83 14.16 0.99
CA VAL A 104 0.63 13.96 0.97
C VAL A 104 1.08 13.36 -0.36
N ALA A 105 0.43 12.29 -0.82
CA ALA A 105 0.74 11.63 -2.08
C ALA A 105 0.68 12.60 -3.26
N SER A 106 -0.37 13.43 -3.34
CA SER A 106 -0.54 14.42 -4.40
C SER A 106 0.51 15.54 -4.39
N ARG A 107 1.10 15.84 -3.23
CA ARG A 107 2.17 16.85 -3.10
C ARG A 107 3.54 16.28 -3.44
N MET A 108 3.83 15.04 -3.02
CA MET A 108 5.13 14.42 -3.24
C MET A 108 5.27 13.84 -4.65
N PHE A 109 4.19 13.26 -5.18
CA PHE A 109 4.17 12.60 -6.46
C PHE A 109 2.98 13.14 -7.25
N PRO A 110 3.14 14.21 -8.05
CA PRO A 110 2.03 14.71 -8.86
C PRO A 110 1.48 13.60 -9.76
N ALA A 111 0.16 13.44 -9.81
CA ALA A 111 -0.45 12.44 -10.68
C ALA A 111 -0.13 12.75 -12.14
N PRO A 112 0.25 11.74 -12.95
CA PRO A 112 0.46 11.95 -14.38
C PRO A 112 -0.85 12.39 -15.07
N PRO A 113 -0.76 13.04 -16.23
CA PRO A 113 -1.92 13.28 -17.07
C PRO A 113 -2.63 11.97 -17.37
N ALA A 114 -3.91 11.90 -17.00
CA ALA A 114 -4.78 10.76 -17.24
C ALA A 114 -6.15 11.27 -17.68
N ASP A 115 -6.81 10.54 -18.58
CA ASP A 115 -8.19 10.85 -18.94
C ASP A 115 -9.18 10.46 -17.82
N ALA A 116 -10.48 10.64 -18.08
CA ALA A 116 -11.53 10.32 -17.11
C ALA A 116 -11.62 8.81 -16.79
N ASP A 117 -11.09 7.96 -17.66
CA ASP A 117 -11.07 6.51 -17.51
C ASP A 117 -9.76 6.02 -16.84
N GLY A 118 -8.82 6.93 -16.58
CA GLY A 118 -7.56 6.65 -15.90
C GLY A 118 -6.44 6.15 -16.84
N ASN A 119 -6.60 6.30 -18.15
CA ASN A 119 -5.56 5.96 -19.11
C ASN A 119 -4.48 7.05 -19.09
N ILE A 120 -3.24 6.64 -18.85
CA ILE A 120 -2.07 7.52 -18.88
C ILE A 120 -1.75 7.88 -20.33
N ARG A 121 -1.61 9.18 -20.61
CA ARG A 121 -1.23 9.71 -21.92
C ARG A 121 0.26 10.03 -22.01
#